data_AF-A0A971X0D1-F1
#
_entry.id   AF-A0A971X0D1-F1
#
_cell.length_a   1.000
_cell.length_b   1.000
_cell.length_c   1.000
_cell.angle_alpha   90.00
_cell.angle_beta   90.00
_cell.angle_gamma   90.00
#
_symmetry.space_group_name_H-M   'P 1'
#
loop_
_entity.id
_entity.type
_entity.pdbx_description
1 polymer ?
#
loop_
_entity_poly.entity_id
_entity_poly.type
_entity_poly.pdbx_seq_one_letter_code
_entity_poly.pdbx_strand_id
1 'polypeptide(L)'
;NEQRALLCFMRKTGLMVDECGFFEYGDRMGASPDGITSDGGVLELKVPFGLRNQQDAQFKPLTDQPHYAHQVQMEILASGRSHGYFAQYVAPKGDPLSIDYVPEQMAIERIESDSEWIDSVLPDLDAFYKRLISEIDNPEHLEPLRVVIDTDEASFLLDAIDKLKAAQKDLEAQEKEALSKLIDLADSKDALIHGRKLTLVKRVGSISYAKAIAELAPDADLEKWRGKPGASWRLS
;
A
#
# COMPACT_ATOMS: atom_id res chain seq x y z
N ASN A 1 -4.31 -18.80 5.60
CA ASN A 1 -3.87 -19.02 4.19
C ASN A 1 -2.39 -19.35 4.10
N GLU A 2 -1.56 -18.74 4.93
CA GLU A 2 -0.12 -19.01 5.01
C GLU A 2 0.23 -20.50 5.22
N GLN A 3 -0.40 -21.18 6.19
CA GLN A 3 -0.24 -22.64 6.36
C GLN A 3 -0.62 -23.44 5.10
N ARG A 4 -1.64 -23.01 4.34
CA ARG A 4 -2.02 -23.67 3.07
C ARG A 4 -0.98 -23.44 1.99
N ALA A 5 -0.42 -22.24 1.97
CA ALA A 5 0.66 -21.89 1.07
C ALA A 5 1.91 -22.74 1.36
N LEU A 6 2.29 -22.89 2.63
CA LEU A 6 3.39 -23.74 3.06
C LEU A 6 3.20 -25.19 2.58
N LEU A 7 2.02 -25.77 2.82
CA LEU A 7 1.68 -27.12 2.34
C LEU A 7 1.70 -27.22 0.81
N CYS A 8 1.25 -26.19 0.11
CA CYS A 8 1.30 -26.13 -1.36
C CYS A 8 2.75 -26.09 -1.86
N PHE A 9 3.61 -25.30 -1.21
CA PHE A 9 5.04 -25.23 -1.50
C PHE A 9 5.68 -26.60 -1.32
N MET A 10 5.55 -27.22 -0.14
CA MET A 10 6.11 -28.55 0.16
C MET A 10 5.64 -29.60 -0.85
N ARG A 11 4.36 -29.58 -1.23
CA ARG A 11 3.80 -30.49 -2.23
C ARG A 11 4.34 -30.24 -3.64
N LYS A 12 4.63 -29.00 -4.02
CA LYS A 12 5.13 -28.63 -5.34
C LYS A 12 6.64 -28.85 -5.49
N THR A 13 7.41 -28.61 -4.43
CA THR A 13 8.88 -28.72 -4.46
C THR A 13 9.39 -30.07 -3.97
N GLY A 14 8.60 -30.78 -3.16
CA GLY A 14 9.04 -31.98 -2.45
C GLY A 14 9.96 -31.71 -1.25
N LEU A 15 10.18 -30.43 -0.92
CA LEU A 15 11.00 -30.03 0.23
C LEU A 15 10.15 -30.04 1.51
N MET A 16 10.77 -30.46 2.61
CA MET A 16 10.20 -30.22 3.93
C MET A 16 10.58 -28.81 4.38
N VAL A 17 9.74 -28.19 5.20
CA VAL A 17 9.99 -26.87 5.75
C VAL A 17 9.81 -26.91 7.26
N ASP A 18 10.84 -26.50 7.97
CA ASP A 18 10.82 -26.35 9.43
C ASP A 18 10.54 -24.89 9.77
N GLU A 19 9.65 -24.67 10.74
CA GLU A 19 9.40 -23.33 11.29
C GLU A 19 10.68 -22.79 11.95
N CYS A 20 10.94 -21.49 11.76
CA CYS A 20 12.06 -20.81 12.37
C CYS A 20 11.65 -19.51 13.06
N GLY A 21 12.55 -18.98 13.88
CA GLY A 21 12.40 -17.70 14.55
C GLY A 21 13.20 -16.59 13.86
N PHE A 22 13.60 -15.62 14.66
CA PHE A 22 14.45 -14.54 14.22
C PHE A 22 15.93 -14.95 14.22
N PHE A 23 16.63 -14.67 13.13
CA PHE A 23 18.08 -14.80 13.00
C PHE A 23 18.73 -13.42 13.09
N GLU A 24 19.54 -13.23 14.11
CA GLU A 24 20.35 -12.01 14.28
C GLU A 24 21.55 -12.02 13.33
N TYR A 25 21.88 -10.87 12.78
CA TYR A 25 23.12 -10.64 12.03
C TYR A 25 23.88 -9.45 12.61
N GLY A 26 24.70 -9.76 13.61
CA GLY A 26 25.29 -8.76 14.49
C GLY A 26 24.21 -7.97 15.23
N ASP A 27 24.54 -6.76 15.66
CA ASP A 27 23.62 -5.93 16.45
C ASP A 27 22.70 -5.04 15.60
N ARG A 28 22.97 -4.96 14.29
CA ARG A 28 22.42 -3.92 13.41
C ARG A 28 21.23 -4.39 12.57
N MET A 29 21.08 -5.70 12.37
CA MET A 29 19.99 -6.26 11.57
C MET A 29 19.75 -7.73 11.92
N GLY A 30 18.66 -8.27 11.41
CA GLY A 30 18.35 -9.69 11.40
C GLY A 30 17.14 -9.95 10.52
N ALA A 31 16.72 -11.20 10.41
CA ALA A 31 15.61 -11.60 9.57
C ALA A 31 14.86 -12.80 10.14
N SER A 32 13.58 -12.92 9.81
CA SER A 32 12.71 -14.02 10.20
C SER A 32 12.08 -14.63 8.95
N PRO A 33 12.78 -15.57 8.27
CA PRO A 33 12.20 -16.29 7.15
C PRO A 33 10.92 -17.03 7.58
N ASP A 34 10.01 -17.27 6.64
CA ASP A 34 8.79 -18.06 6.88
C ASP A 34 9.10 -19.55 7.11
N GLY A 35 10.31 -20.01 6.77
CA GLY A 35 10.79 -21.33 7.16
C GLY A 35 12.18 -21.68 6.61
N ILE A 36 12.70 -22.81 7.07
CA ILE A 36 13.95 -23.40 6.60
C ILE A 36 13.64 -24.64 5.77
N THR A 37 14.12 -24.67 4.53
CA THR A 37 13.88 -25.80 3.63
C THR A 37 14.87 -26.93 3.89
N SER A 38 14.44 -28.17 3.67
CA SER A 38 15.24 -29.38 3.93
C SER A 38 16.51 -29.51 3.07
N ASP A 39 16.61 -28.77 1.97
CA ASP A 39 17.82 -28.66 1.14
C ASP A 39 18.78 -27.56 1.60
N GLY A 40 18.47 -26.91 2.72
CA GLY A 40 19.36 -25.95 3.36
C GLY A 40 19.10 -24.49 3.01
N GLY A 41 18.03 -24.17 2.30
CA GLY A 41 17.64 -22.79 1.99
C GLY A 41 16.71 -22.15 3.04
N VAL A 42 16.36 -20.88 2.79
CA VAL A 42 15.26 -20.17 3.45
C VAL A 42 14.02 -20.13 2.56
N LEU A 43 12.84 -19.99 3.15
CA LEU A 43 11.58 -19.77 2.44
C LEU A 43 10.99 -18.42 2.84
N GLU A 44 10.61 -17.64 1.84
CA GLU A 44 9.82 -16.43 1.96
C GLU A 44 8.53 -16.59 1.17
N LEU A 45 7.40 -16.46 1.83
CA LEU A 45 6.08 -16.81 1.32
C LEU A 45 5.12 -15.61 1.39
N LYS A 46 4.51 -15.29 0.25
CA LYS A 46 3.54 -14.21 0.13
C LYS A 46 2.17 -14.70 -0.28
N VAL A 47 1.15 -14.21 0.41
CA VAL A 47 -0.27 -14.40 0.05
C VAL A 47 -0.86 -13.04 -0.34
N PRO A 48 -0.59 -12.54 -1.56
CA PRO A 48 -0.91 -11.17 -1.95
C PRO A 48 -2.42 -10.90 -1.95
N PHE A 49 -2.85 -9.94 -1.12
CA PHE A 49 -4.27 -9.59 -0.97
C PHE A 49 -4.92 -9.18 -2.31
N GLY A 50 -4.19 -8.46 -3.17
CA GLY A 50 -4.69 -8.00 -4.47
C GLY A 50 -5.02 -9.12 -5.46
N LEU A 51 -4.44 -10.31 -5.29
CA LEU A 51 -4.64 -11.45 -6.20
C LEU A 51 -5.66 -12.47 -5.68
N ARG A 52 -6.16 -12.32 -4.44
CA ARG A 52 -6.99 -13.32 -3.74
C ARG A 52 -8.33 -13.67 -4.41
N ASN A 53 -8.77 -12.86 -5.37
CA ASN A 53 -10.02 -13.05 -6.11
C ASN A 53 -9.78 -13.30 -7.61
N GLN A 54 -8.52 -13.48 -8.03
CA GLN A 54 -8.16 -13.64 -9.44
C GLN A 54 -8.18 -15.12 -9.81
N GLN A 55 -8.97 -15.47 -10.82
CA GLN A 55 -9.03 -16.85 -11.34
C GLN A 55 -7.73 -17.28 -12.02
N ASP A 56 -7.04 -16.31 -12.62
CA ASP A 56 -5.70 -16.45 -13.19
C ASP A 56 -4.82 -15.31 -12.65
N ALA A 57 -4.01 -15.63 -11.66
CA ALA A 57 -3.21 -14.69 -10.91
C ALA A 57 -1.89 -14.41 -11.64
N GLN A 58 -1.73 -13.16 -12.08
CA GLN A 58 -0.48 -12.68 -12.67
C GLN A 58 0.52 -12.35 -11.56
N PHE A 59 1.30 -13.33 -11.15
CA PHE A 59 2.38 -13.15 -10.19
C PHE A 59 3.51 -12.33 -10.82
N LYS A 60 3.99 -11.31 -10.10
CA LYS A 60 5.16 -10.55 -10.53
C LYS A 60 6.42 -11.36 -10.23
N PRO A 61 7.41 -11.42 -11.15
CA PRO A 61 8.70 -12.00 -10.83
C PRO A 61 9.37 -11.19 -9.70
N LEU A 62 10.31 -11.81 -8.99
CA LEU A 62 11.04 -11.15 -7.91
C LEU A 62 11.81 -9.91 -8.41
N THR A 63 12.30 -9.95 -9.65
CA THR A 63 13.01 -8.84 -10.30
C THR A 63 12.17 -7.56 -10.40
N ASP A 64 10.84 -7.69 -10.47
CA ASP A 64 9.89 -6.56 -10.52
C ASP A 64 9.47 -6.11 -9.11
N GLN A 65 10.03 -6.72 -8.06
CA GLN A 65 9.69 -6.52 -6.66
C GLN A 65 10.95 -6.32 -5.81
N PRO A 66 11.68 -5.20 -6.00
CA PRO A 66 13.00 -5.01 -5.39
C PRO A 66 12.99 -5.12 -3.86
N HIS A 67 11.93 -4.68 -3.19
CA HIS A 67 11.80 -4.81 -1.74
C HIS A 67 11.82 -6.27 -1.26
N TYR A 68 11.17 -7.20 -1.98
CA TYR A 68 11.26 -8.62 -1.66
C TYR A 68 12.61 -9.22 -2.07
N ALA A 69 13.23 -8.73 -3.15
CA ALA A 69 14.57 -9.16 -3.51
C ALA A 69 15.59 -8.84 -2.41
N HIS A 70 15.54 -7.62 -1.86
CA HIS A 70 16.33 -7.24 -0.69
C HIS A 70 15.98 -8.08 0.54
N GLN A 71 14.69 -8.34 0.77
CA GLN A 71 14.24 -9.14 1.92
C GLN A 71 14.81 -10.56 1.90
N VAL A 72 14.67 -11.26 0.77
CA VAL A 72 15.18 -12.64 0.63
C VAL A 72 16.70 -12.69 0.79
N GLN A 73 17.45 -11.74 0.21
CA GLN A 73 18.90 -11.67 0.40
C GLN A 73 19.30 -11.40 1.85
N MET A 74 18.56 -10.55 2.58
CA MET A 74 18.78 -10.34 4.02
C MET A 74 18.52 -11.61 4.83
N GLU A 75 17.48 -12.38 4.49
CA GLU A 75 17.16 -13.66 5.13
C GLU A 75 18.24 -14.71 4.89
N ILE A 76 18.71 -14.84 3.65
CA ILE A 76 19.83 -15.71 3.29
C ILE A 76 21.08 -15.34 4.11
N LEU A 77 21.42 -14.05 4.16
CA LEU A 77 22.57 -13.53 4.89
C LEU A 77 22.47 -13.79 6.39
N ALA A 78 21.35 -13.41 7.03
CA ALA A 78 21.18 -13.50 8.48
C ALA A 78 21.12 -14.95 8.97
N SER A 79 20.54 -15.85 8.17
CA SER A 79 20.47 -17.29 8.49
C SER A 79 21.74 -18.07 8.11
N GLY A 80 22.72 -17.43 7.46
CA GLY A 80 23.97 -18.06 7.01
C GLY A 80 23.76 -19.14 5.94
N ARG A 81 22.72 -19.03 5.12
CA ARG A 81 22.40 -20.00 4.06
C ARG A 81 22.96 -19.55 2.71
N SER A 82 22.92 -20.44 1.73
CA SER A 82 23.43 -20.16 0.38
C SER A 82 22.35 -19.73 -0.62
N HIS A 83 21.08 -19.98 -0.31
CA HIS A 83 19.96 -19.73 -1.21
C HIS A 83 18.64 -19.61 -0.45
N GLY A 84 17.62 -19.10 -1.12
CA GLY A 84 16.27 -18.97 -0.63
C GLY A 84 15.22 -19.20 -1.72
N TYR A 85 13.98 -19.35 -1.29
CA TYR A 85 12.82 -19.52 -2.15
C TYR A 85 11.85 -18.38 -1.92
N PHE A 86 11.47 -17.68 -3.00
CA PHE A 86 10.38 -16.72 -2.97
C PHE A 86 9.13 -17.36 -3.57
N ALA A 87 8.10 -17.54 -2.76
CA ALA A 87 6.85 -18.16 -3.16
C ALA A 87 5.69 -17.17 -3.05
N GLN A 88 4.86 -17.08 -4.09
CA GLN A 88 3.62 -16.32 -4.07
C GLN A 88 2.44 -17.28 -4.23
N TYR A 89 1.40 -17.11 -3.40
CA TYR A 89 0.29 -18.05 -3.29
C TYR A 89 -1.07 -17.38 -3.34
N VAL A 90 -1.98 -17.96 -4.13
CA VAL A 90 -3.41 -17.68 -4.09
C VAL A 90 -4.14 -18.92 -3.58
N ALA A 91 -4.79 -18.76 -2.44
CA ALA A 91 -5.64 -19.79 -1.85
C ALA A 91 -6.91 -19.96 -2.68
N PRO A 92 -7.40 -21.20 -2.90
CA PRO A 92 -8.64 -21.39 -3.62
C PRO A 92 -9.81 -20.88 -2.80
N LYS A 93 -10.81 -20.34 -3.50
CA LYS A 93 -11.97 -19.66 -2.92
C LYS A 93 -13.22 -19.92 -3.77
N GLY A 94 -14.35 -20.11 -3.10
CA GLY A 94 -15.63 -20.41 -3.75
C GLY A 94 -15.85 -21.91 -3.95
N ASP A 95 -17.01 -22.25 -4.49
CA ASP A 95 -17.35 -23.62 -4.88
C ASP A 95 -16.60 -23.97 -6.17
N PRO A 96 -15.85 -25.09 -6.25
CA PRO A 96 -15.15 -25.53 -7.47
C PRO A 96 -16.03 -25.69 -8.72
N LEU A 97 -17.34 -25.82 -8.55
CA LEU A 97 -18.32 -25.89 -9.64
C LEU A 97 -18.89 -24.52 -10.04
N SER A 98 -18.54 -23.46 -9.31
CA SER A 98 -19.03 -22.11 -9.58
C SER A 98 -18.16 -21.37 -10.61
N ILE A 99 -18.81 -20.48 -11.37
CA ILE A 99 -18.13 -19.62 -12.35
C ILE A 99 -17.19 -18.59 -11.70
N ASP A 100 -17.37 -18.28 -10.41
CA ASP A 100 -16.53 -17.37 -9.64
C ASP A 100 -15.45 -18.10 -8.81
N TYR A 101 -15.28 -19.41 -9.02
CA TYR A 101 -14.23 -20.19 -8.37
C TYR A 101 -12.85 -19.63 -8.66
N VAL A 102 -12.06 -19.43 -7.62
CA VAL A 102 -10.64 -19.11 -7.71
C VAL A 102 -9.86 -20.41 -7.44
N PRO A 103 -9.08 -20.91 -8.41
CA PRO A 103 -8.27 -22.10 -8.20
C PRO A 103 -7.02 -21.79 -7.36
N GLU A 104 -6.46 -22.84 -6.76
CA GLU A 104 -5.19 -22.75 -6.05
C GLU A 104 -4.04 -22.50 -7.03
N GLN A 105 -3.25 -21.47 -6.77
CA GLN A 105 -2.16 -21.06 -7.67
C GLN A 105 -0.93 -20.70 -6.86
N MET A 106 0.25 -21.02 -7.38
CA MET A 106 1.52 -20.69 -6.76
C MET A 106 2.63 -20.51 -7.77
N ALA A 107 3.41 -19.43 -7.62
CA ALA A 107 4.68 -19.21 -8.29
C ALA A 107 5.83 -19.35 -7.29
N ILE A 108 6.93 -20.00 -7.69
CA ILE A 108 8.10 -20.25 -6.85
C ILE A 108 9.33 -19.87 -7.66
N GLU A 109 10.16 -19.01 -7.08
CA GLU A 109 11.46 -18.61 -7.61
C GLU A 109 12.54 -19.05 -6.61
N ARG A 110 13.66 -19.59 -7.10
CA ARG A 110 14.83 -19.89 -6.29
C ARG A 110 15.88 -18.80 -6.51
N ILE A 111 16.48 -18.34 -5.42
CA ILE A 111 17.40 -17.21 -5.39
C ILE A 111 18.68 -17.66 -4.68
N GLU A 112 19.82 -17.50 -5.34
CA GLU A 112 21.12 -17.74 -4.71
C GLU A 112 21.58 -16.49 -3.94
N SER A 113 22.41 -16.70 -2.92
CA SER A 113 23.09 -15.61 -2.23
C SER A 113 23.89 -14.77 -3.22
N ASP A 114 23.74 -13.45 -3.14
CA ASP A 114 24.42 -12.51 -4.02
C ASP A 114 25.48 -11.71 -3.23
N SER A 115 26.76 -11.99 -3.46
CA SER A 115 27.86 -11.29 -2.80
C SER A 115 27.96 -9.82 -3.22
N GLU A 116 27.64 -9.48 -4.47
CA GLU A 116 27.69 -8.09 -4.95
C GLU A 116 26.58 -7.27 -4.30
N TRP A 117 25.41 -7.88 -4.11
CA TRP A 117 24.32 -7.28 -3.34
C TRP A 117 24.74 -6.98 -1.90
N ILE A 118 25.37 -7.96 -1.22
CA ILE A 118 25.84 -7.79 0.16
C ILE A 118 26.79 -6.59 0.26
N ASP A 119 27.80 -6.53 -0.63
CA ASP A 119 28.78 -5.44 -0.66
C ASP A 119 28.15 -4.07 -0.93
N SER A 120 27.05 -4.04 -1.70
CA SER A 120 26.33 -2.80 -2.00
C SER A 120 25.45 -2.30 -0.84
N VAL A 121 24.86 -3.20 -0.04
CA VAL A 121 23.84 -2.84 0.97
C VAL A 121 24.44 -2.68 2.37
N LEU A 122 25.47 -3.45 2.72
CA LEU A 122 26.06 -3.40 4.07
C LEU A 122 26.55 -2.00 4.50
N PRO A 123 27.19 -1.18 3.63
CA PRO A 123 27.61 0.17 4.00
C PRO A 123 26.44 1.09 4.35
N ASP A 124 25.33 0.99 3.61
CA ASP A 124 24.13 1.81 3.83
C ASP A 124 23.41 1.40 5.12
N LEU A 125 23.31 0.09 5.40
CA LEU A 125 22.79 -0.40 6.68
C LEU A 125 23.64 0.07 7.86
N ASP A 126 24.97 0.10 7.71
CA ASP A 126 25.88 0.63 8.73
C ASP A 126 25.71 2.12 8.96
N ALA A 127 25.58 2.90 7.89
CA ALA A 127 25.33 4.33 7.98
C ALA A 127 23.98 4.60 8.67
N PHE A 128 22.94 3.85 8.30
CA PHE A 128 21.62 3.94 8.93
C PHE A 128 21.68 3.60 10.41
N TYR A 129 22.30 2.47 10.78
CA TYR A 129 22.40 2.05 12.18
C TYR A 129 23.17 3.05 13.04
N LYS A 130 24.30 3.58 12.54
CA LYS A 130 25.05 4.64 13.24
C LYS A 130 24.21 5.89 13.49
N ARG A 131 23.43 6.30 12.48
CA ARG A 131 22.50 7.43 12.62
C ARG A 131 21.38 7.13 13.60
N LEU A 132 20.79 5.94 13.55
CA LEU A 132 19.75 5.53 14.50
C LEU A 132 20.27 5.63 15.93
N ILE A 133 21.43 5.06 16.22
CA ILE A 133 22.03 5.11 17.56
C ILE A 133 22.38 6.54 17.98
N SER A 134 22.83 7.42 17.08
CA SER A 134 23.08 8.81 17.43
C SER A 134 21.82 9.63 17.72
N GLU A 135 20.67 9.20 17.17
CA GLU A 135 19.40 9.93 17.24
C GLU A 135 18.40 9.31 18.23
N ILE A 136 18.67 8.12 18.76
CA ILE A 136 17.70 7.37 19.61
C ILE A 136 17.31 8.14 20.88
N ASP A 137 18.24 8.95 21.40
CA ASP A 137 18.05 9.79 22.58
C ASP A 137 17.89 11.29 22.23
N ASN A 138 17.65 11.63 20.96
CA ASN A 138 17.45 13.03 20.55
C ASN A 138 16.12 13.56 21.10
N PRO A 139 16.12 14.59 21.98
CA PRO A 139 14.91 15.13 22.56
C PRO A 139 13.88 15.60 21.52
N GLU A 140 14.31 16.09 20.37
CA GLU A 140 13.42 16.55 19.28
C GLU A 140 12.54 15.42 18.73
N HIS A 141 12.97 14.16 18.82
CA HIS A 141 12.22 12.99 18.37
C HIS A 141 11.36 12.37 19.49
N LEU A 142 11.64 12.72 20.74
CA LEU A 142 10.96 12.19 21.93
C LEU A 142 9.80 13.08 22.38
N GLU A 143 9.77 14.34 21.96
CA GLU A 143 8.63 15.22 22.20
C GLU A 143 7.36 14.69 21.49
N PRO A 144 6.19 14.70 22.15
CA PRO A 144 4.95 14.28 21.52
C PRO A 144 4.65 15.08 20.25
N LEU A 145 4.40 14.38 19.13
CA LEU A 145 4.05 15.01 17.85
C LEU A 145 2.77 15.86 17.91
N ARG A 146 1.94 15.66 18.95
CA ARG A 146 0.68 16.37 19.14
C ARG A 146 0.53 16.75 20.60
N VAL A 147 0.10 17.97 20.83
CA VAL A 147 -0.41 18.41 22.13
C VAL A 147 -1.77 17.74 22.35
N VAL A 148 -1.98 17.18 23.54
CA VAL A 148 -3.28 16.63 23.96
C VAL A 148 -4.09 17.76 24.61
N ILE A 149 -5.30 18.03 24.09
CA ILE A 149 -6.21 19.07 24.58
C ILE A 149 -7.55 18.42 24.95
N ASP A 150 -7.63 17.91 26.17
CA ASP A 150 -8.82 17.24 26.71
C ASP A 150 -9.59 18.18 27.65
N THR A 151 -10.08 19.29 27.09
CA THR A 151 -10.89 20.27 27.83
C THR A 151 -12.35 20.21 27.40
N ASP A 152 -13.26 20.57 28.30
CA ASP A 152 -14.70 20.67 27.98
C ASP A 152 -14.94 21.63 26.81
N GLU A 153 -14.19 22.73 26.74
CA GLU A 153 -14.26 23.70 25.63
C GLU A 153 -13.92 23.04 24.28
N ALA A 154 -12.84 22.26 24.21
CA ALA A 154 -12.48 21.54 22.99
C ALA A 154 -13.57 20.54 22.60
N SER A 155 -14.14 19.81 23.57
CA SER A 155 -15.25 18.89 23.34
C SER A 155 -16.50 19.61 22.78
N PHE A 156 -16.86 20.76 23.34
CA PHE A 156 -18.00 21.54 22.85
C PHE A 156 -17.80 22.07 21.43
N LEU A 157 -16.57 22.48 21.10
CA LEU A 157 -16.24 22.92 19.74
C LEU A 157 -16.30 21.76 18.73
N LEU A 158 -15.82 20.58 19.11
CA LEU A 158 -15.92 19.38 18.27
C LEU A 158 -17.40 19.01 18.01
N ASP A 159 -18.22 18.97 19.05
CA ASP A 159 -19.67 18.71 18.92
C ASP A 159 -20.36 19.73 18.01
N ALA A 160 -19.99 21.01 18.12
CA ALA A 160 -20.54 22.06 17.27
C ALA A 160 -20.12 21.87 15.80
N ILE A 161 -18.85 21.55 15.54
CA ILE A 161 -18.34 21.27 14.19
C ILE A 161 -19.06 20.06 13.58
N ASP A 162 -19.24 18.99 14.34
CA ASP A 162 -19.87 17.76 13.85
C ASP A 162 -21.35 17.98 13.53
N LYS A 163 -22.07 18.73 14.37
CA LYS A 163 -23.45 19.16 14.08
C LYS A 163 -23.54 20.00 12.82
N LEU A 164 -22.61 20.95 12.62
CA LEU A 164 -22.57 21.78 11.43
C LEU A 164 -22.28 20.96 10.16
N LYS A 165 -21.32 20.02 10.22
CA LYS A 165 -21.01 19.12 9.10
C LYS A 165 -22.20 18.21 8.75
N ALA A 166 -22.88 17.66 9.75
CA ALA A 166 -24.08 16.86 9.54
C ALA A 166 -25.19 17.68 8.88
N ALA A 167 -25.47 18.88 9.40
CA ALA A 167 -26.47 19.78 8.83
C ALA A 167 -26.12 20.21 7.39
N GLN A 168 -24.85 20.51 7.09
CA GLN A 168 -24.41 20.82 5.72
C GLN A 168 -24.67 19.66 4.77
N LYS A 169 -24.33 18.44 5.17
CA LYS A 169 -24.57 17.23 4.36
C LYS A 169 -26.06 17.02 4.08
N ASP A 170 -26.91 17.21 5.09
CA ASP A 170 -28.36 17.06 4.95
C ASP A 170 -28.96 18.14 4.04
N LEU A 171 -28.52 19.40 4.20
CA LEU A 171 -28.95 20.51 3.36
C LEU A 171 -28.49 20.35 1.89
N GLU A 172 -27.26 19.89 1.66
CA GLU A 172 -26.76 19.57 0.31
C GLU A 172 -27.57 18.44 -0.35
N ALA A 173 -28.01 17.44 0.43
CA ALA A 173 -28.88 16.38 -0.08
C ALA A 173 -30.27 16.92 -0.47
N GLN A 174 -30.86 17.77 0.38
CA GLN A 174 -32.13 18.43 0.10
C GLN A 174 -32.06 19.35 -1.12
N GLU A 175 -30.97 20.11 -1.28
CA GLU A 175 -30.74 20.96 -2.45
C GLU A 175 -30.68 20.14 -3.73
N LYS A 176 -29.95 19.02 -3.73
CA LYS A 176 -29.88 18.10 -4.88
C LYS A 176 -31.24 17.49 -5.22
N GLU A 177 -32.02 17.08 -4.22
CA GLU A 177 -33.36 16.54 -4.43
C GLU A 177 -34.31 17.60 -5.02
N ALA A 178 -34.29 18.82 -4.48
CA ALA A 178 -35.09 19.93 -4.99
C ALA A 178 -34.70 20.28 -6.44
N LEU A 179 -33.41 20.32 -6.75
CA LEU A 179 -32.92 20.55 -8.11
C LEU A 179 -33.35 19.43 -9.06
N SER A 180 -33.30 18.16 -8.64
CA SER A 180 -33.79 17.02 -9.45
C SER A 180 -35.27 17.20 -9.80
N LYS A 181 -36.10 17.55 -8.82
CA LYS A 181 -37.53 17.82 -9.06
C LYS A 181 -37.75 18.96 -10.06
N LEU A 182 -36.93 20.01 -10.03
CA LEU A 182 -36.98 21.09 -11.02
C LEU A 182 -36.58 20.62 -12.42
N ILE A 183 -35.59 19.73 -12.54
CA ILE A 183 -35.18 19.11 -13.82
C ILE A 183 -36.32 18.25 -14.39
N ASP A 184 -36.99 17.47 -13.53
CA ASP A 184 -38.13 16.65 -13.93
C ASP A 184 -39.30 17.51 -14.42
N LEU A 185 -39.60 18.61 -13.73
CA LEU A 185 -40.62 19.59 -14.16
C LEU A 185 -40.26 20.26 -15.50
N ALA A 186 -38.98 20.40 -15.80
CA ALA A 186 -38.48 20.94 -17.06
C ALA A 186 -38.37 19.87 -18.17
N ASP A 187 -38.78 18.61 -17.91
CA ASP A 187 -38.67 17.49 -18.85
C ASP A 187 -37.24 17.33 -19.39
N SER A 188 -36.25 17.48 -18.49
CA SER A 188 -34.81 17.44 -18.81
C SER A 188 -34.35 18.44 -19.87
N LYS A 189 -35.05 19.56 -20.04
CA LYS A 189 -34.70 20.65 -20.98
C LYS A 189 -34.28 21.91 -20.24
N ASP A 190 -33.60 22.80 -20.96
CA ASP A 190 -33.33 24.15 -20.48
C ASP A 190 -34.65 24.90 -20.28
N ALA A 191 -34.79 25.61 -19.16
CA ALA A 191 -36.03 26.26 -18.78
C ALA A 191 -35.81 27.59 -18.07
N LEU A 192 -36.83 28.47 -18.13
CA LEU A 192 -36.91 29.66 -17.30
C LEU A 192 -37.94 29.40 -16.19
N ILE A 193 -37.47 29.22 -14.96
CA ILE A 193 -38.31 28.89 -13.80
C ILE A 193 -38.35 30.12 -12.90
N HIS A 194 -39.51 30.80 -12.85
CA HIS A 194 -39.70 32.03 -12.08
C HIS A 194 -38.59 33.08 -12.32
N GLY A 195 -38.17 33.25 -13.57
CA GLY A 195 -37.13 34.22 -13.96
C GLY A 195 -35.69 33.76 -13.74
N ARG A 196 -35.45 32.55 -13.21
CA ARG A 196 -34.13 31.93 -13.11
C ARG A 196 -33.91 30.92 -14.25
N LYS A 197 -32.70 30.89 -14.80
CA LYS A 197 -32.33 29.94 -15.86
C LYS A 197 -31.93 28.61 -15.25
N LEU A 198 -32.59 27.53 -15.67
CA LEU A 198 -32.12 26.16 -15.51
C LEU A 198 -31.49 25.74 -16.84
N THR A 199 -30.21 25.38 -16.84
CA THR A 199 -29.46 25.06 -18.07
C THR A 199 -28.57 23.85 -17.85
N LEU A 200 -28.63 22.88 -18.76
CA LEU A 200 -27.73 21.74 -18.75
C LEU A 200 -26.34 22.17 -19.24
N VAL A 201 -25.41 22.32 -18.30
CA VAL A 201 -24.01 22.65 -18.62
C VAL A 201 -23.21 21.37 -18.88
N LYS A 202 -22.86 21.11 -20.14
CA LYS A 202 -21.94 20.03 -20.52
C LYS A 202 -20.51 20.56 -20.54
N ARG A 203 -19.59 19.87 -19.86
CA ARG A 203 -18.16 20.20 -19.85
C ARG A 203 -17.36 19.04 -20.45
N VAL A 204 -16.34 19.36 -21.25
CA VAL A 204 -15.48 18.39 -21.97
C VAL A 204 -14.52 17.64 -21.02
N GLY A 205 -14.46 18.04 -19.74
CA GLY A 205 -13.48 17.55 -18.77
C GLY A 205 -12.19 18.38 -18.80
N SER A 206 -11.41 18.31 -17.73
CA SER A 206 -10.11 18.98 -17.64
C SER A 206 -8.99 18.06 -18.14
N ILE A 207 -8.03 18.61 -18.88
CA ILE A 207 -6.81 17.89 -19.24
C ILE A 207 -5.98 17.67 -17.97
N SER A 208 -5.52 16.44 -17.77
CA SER A 208 -4.64 16.08 -16.65
C SER A 208 -3.18 16.39 -17.01
N TYR A 209 -2.78 17.67 -16.88
CA TYR A 209 -1.43 18.13 -17.21
C TYR A 209 -0.32 17.33 -16.53
N ALA A 210 -0.51 16.88 -15.29
CA ALA A 210 0.47 16.05 -14.58
C ALA A 210 0.77 14.73 -15.33
N LYS A 211 -0.27 14.08 -15.85
CA LYS A 211 -0.12 12.85 -16.65
C LYS A 211 0.50 13.15 -18.02
N ALA A 212 0.04 14.22 -18.67
CA ALA A 212 0.55 14.61 -19.98
C ALA A 212 2.04 14.97 -19.93
N ILE A 213 2.51 15.67 -18.89
CA ILE A 213 3.93 16.02 -18.74
C ILE A 213 4.76 14.77 -18.45
N ALA A 214 4.28 13.87 -17.59
CA ALA A 214 4.98 12.61 -17.30
C ALA A 214 5.20 11.75 -18.56
N GLU A 215 4.28 11.80 -19.52
CA GLU A 215 4.37 11.05 -20.78
C GLU A 215 5.15 11.81 -21.88
N LEU A 216 4.89 13.11 -22.05
CA LEU A 216 5.42 13.90 -23.17
C LEU A 216 6.78 14.57 -22.87
N ALA A 217 7.12 14.78 -21.60
CA ALA A 217 8.35 15.45 -21.18
C ALA A 217 8.81 14.98 -19.78
N PRO A 218 9.19 13.69 -19.64
CA PRO A 218 9.52 13.10 -18.34
C PRO A 218 10.71 13.77 -17.65
N ASP A 219 11.64 14.34 -18.41
CA ASP A 219 12.86 14.97 -17.90
C ASP A 219 12.72 16.50 -17.68
N ALA A 220 11.50 17.03 -17.78
CA ALA A 220 11.28 18.46 -17.58
C ALA A 220 11.46 18.86 -16.11
N ASP A 221 12.42 19.76 -15.85
CA ASP A 221 12.57 20.40 -14.53
C ASP A 221 11.43 21.38 -14.26
N LEU A 222 10.45 20.94 -13.46
CA LEU A 222 9.26 21.74 -13.12
C LEU A 222 9.46 22.69 -11.93
N GLU A 223 10.61 22.66 -11.25
CA GLU A 223 10.82 23.45 -10.03
C GLU A 223 10.65 24.95 -10.25
N LYS A 224 10.97 25.42 -11.46
CA LYS A 224 10.81 26.83 -11.87
C LYS A 224 9.37 27.34 -11.79
N TRP A 225 8.38 26.45 -11.79
CA TRP A 225 6.96 26.79 -11.68
C TRP A 225 6.36 26.43 -10.32
N ARG A 226 7.18 26.02 -9.33
CA ARG A 226 6.70 25.74 -7.98
C ARG A 226 6.17 27.03 -7.35
N GLY A 227 4.87 27.03 -7.04
CA GLY A 227 4.23 28.11 -6.29
C GLY A 227 4.75 28.20 -4.85
N LYS A 228 4.40 29.29 -4.16
CA LYS A 228 4.74 29.45 -2.74
C LYS A 228 4.12 28.31 -1.90
N PRO A 229 4.87 27.75 -0.94
CA PRO A 229 4.31 26.75 -0.04
C PRO A 229 3.13 27.33 0.76
N GLY A 230 2.05 26.58 0.85
CA GLY A 230 0.89 26.90 1.67
C GLY A 230 0.76 25.92 2.82
N ALA A 231 0.36 26.41 3.99
CA ALA A 231 0.01 25.58 5.14
C ALA A 231 -1.47 25.77 5.47
N SER A 232 -2.15 24.69 5.85
CA SER A 232 -3.54 24.72 6.28
C SER A 232 -3.77 23.71 7.40
N TRP A 233 -4.66 24.05 8.32
CA TRP A 233 -5.09 23.14 9.38
C TRP A 233 -6.19 22.22 8.87
N ARG A 234 -6.08 20.93 9.17
CA ARG A 234 -7.10 19.93 8.87
C ARG A 234 -7.52 19.24 10.16
N LEU A 235 -8.84 19.26 10.42
CA LEU A 235 -9.48 18.42 11.42
C LEU A 235 -10.11 17.22 10.70
N SER A 236 -9.65 16.00 11.01
CA SER A 236 -10.06 14.75 10.36
C SER A 236 -10.59 13.73 11.34
#